data_AF-A0A522VV74-F1
#
_entry.id   AF-A0A522VV74-F1
#
_cell.length_a   1.000
_cell.length_b   1.000
_cell.length_c   1.000
_cell.angle_alpha   90.00
_cell.angle_beta   90.00
_cell.angle_gamma   90.00
#
_symmetry.space_group_name_H-M   'P 1'
#
loop_
_entity.id
_entity.type
_entity.pdbx_description
1 polymer ?
#
loop_
_entity_poly.entity_id
_entity_poly.type
_entity_poly.pdbx_seq_one_letter_code
_entity_poly.pdbx_strand_id
1 'polypeptide(L)'
;PHGTGLREFHPLVIALASGANFIARATSSDPNGTADLIAQAVRHPGFSFIEVLSPCVTFRPEQRSWKDMVHPAPVAPTDDPARAARRLMTDDGFNIGVLFAGHRKPYQPVKSATPRSVAELEAEFVL
;
A
#
# COMPACT_ATOMS: atom_id res chain seq x y z
N PRO A 1 -16.43 -15.81 -19.23
CA PRO A 1 -17.62 -16.65 -18.94
C PRO A 1 -17.37 -17.78 -17.93
N HIS A 2 -16.18 -18.40 -17.93
CA HIS A 2 -15.90 -19.60 -17.12
C HIS A 2 -15.19 -19.31 -15.79
N GLY A 3 -15.17 -18.05 -15.35
CA GLY A 3 -14.33 -17.61 -14.23
C GLY A 3 -12.83 -17.64 -14.56
N THR A 4 -12.00 -17.23 -13.62
CA THR A 4 -10.53 -17.26 -13.77
C THR A 4 -9.93 -18.59 -13.35
N GLY A 5 -10.64 -19.41 -12.56
CA GLY A 5 -10.11 -20.64 -11.96
C GLY A 5 -8.99 -20.41 -10.92
N LEU A 6 -8.72 -19.15 -10.58
CA LEU A 6 -7.66 -18.74 -9.67
C LEU A 6 -8.26 -18.18 -8.39
N ARG A 7 -7.56 -18.39 -7.27
CA ARG A 7 -7.87 -17.71 -6.01
C ARG A 7 -7.60 -16.21 -6.14
N GLU A 8 -8.30 -15.44 -5.34
CA GLU A 8 -8.09 -14.00 -5.24
C GLU A 8 -6.67 -13.68 -4.74
N PHE A 9 -6.11 -12.61 -5.28
CA PHE A 9 -4.81 -12.11 -4.87
C PHE A 9 -5.01 -11.20 -3.65
N HIS A 10 -4.25 -11.43 -2.58
CA HIS A 10 -4.29 -10.60 -1.36
C HIS A 10 -3.07 -9.66 -1.33
N PRO A 11 -3.12 -8.49 -1.98
CA PRO A 11 -1.95 -7.60 -2.13
C PRO A 11 -1.38 -7.16 -0.78
N LEU A 12 -2.23 -6.89 0.21
CA LEU A 12 -1.78 -6.46 1.54
C LEU A 12 -1.01 -7.57 2.28
N VAL A 13 -1.46 -8.83 2.17
CA VAL A 13 -0.77 -9.98 2.77
C VAL A 13 0.59 -10.17 2.11
N ILE A 14 0.65 -10.07 0.79
CA ILE A 14 1.91 -10.17 0.03
C ILE A 14 2.86 -9.01 0.39
N ALA A 15 2.35 -7.78 0.51
CA ALA A 15 3.15 -6.63 0.92
C ALA A 15 3.75 -6.83 2.32
N LEU A 16 2.95 -7.33 3.28
CA LEU A 16 3.40 -7.64 4.63
C LEU A 16 4.49 -8.71 4.64
N ALA A 17 4.25 -9.81 3.91
CA ALA A 17 5.21 -10.91 3.77
C ALA A 17 6.51 -10.46 3.07
N SER A 18 6.41 -9.49 2.15
CA SER A 18 7.57 -8.90 1.46
C SER A 18 8.34 -7.89 2.30
N GLY A 19 7.88 -7.59 3.52
CA GLY A 19 8.62 -6.74 4.45
C GLY A 19 8.19 -5.28 4.49
N ALA A 20 7.05 -4.91 3.89
CA ALA A 20 6.52 -3.54 3.99
C ALA A 20 6.40 -3.12 5.47
N ASN A 21 6.81 -1.89 5.77
CA ASN A 21 6.79 -1.34 7.12
C ASN A 21 5.48 -0.59 7.40
N PHE A 22 4.82 -0.11 6.36
CA PHE A 22 3.52 0.56 6.44
C PHE A 22 2.59 -0.03 5.41
N ILE A 23 1.37 -0.37 5.81
CA ILE A 23 0.34 -0.90 4.94
C ILE A 23 -0.98 -0.20 5.24
N ALA A 24 -1.57 0.37 4.20
CA ALA A 24 -2.88 0.99 4.26
C ALA A 24 -3.75 0.57 3.07
N ARG A 25 -5.06 0.75 3.21
CA ARG A 25 -6.01 0.69 2.09
C ARG A 25 -6.76 2.01 1.99
N ALA A 26 -6.94 2.47 0.77
CA ALA A 26 -7.66 3.68 0.43
C ALA A 26 -8.70 3.40 -0.67
N THR A 27 -9.53 4.39 -0.97
CA THR A 27 -10.57 4.30 -2.00
C THR A 27 -10.57 5.55 -2.85
N SER A 28 -10.67 5.40 -4.17
CA SER A 28 -10.75 6.56 -5.06
C SER A 28 -12.05 7.37 -4.88
N SER A 29 -13.03 6.84 -4.15
CA SER A 29 -14.26 7.56 -3.78
C SER A 29 -14.04 8.59 -2.65
N ASP A 30 -12.92 8.53 -1.92
CA ASP A 30 -12.50 9.51 -0.93
C ASP A 30 -11.07 10.01 -1.24
N PRO A 31 -10.95 11.03 -2.12
CA PRO A 31 -9.64 11.57 -2.51
C PRO A 31 -8.90 12.22 -1.34
N ASN A 32 -9.61 12.84 -0.39
CA ASN A 32 -8.99 13.53 0.74
C ASN A 32 -8.40 12.52 1.73
N GLY A 33 -9.17 11.50 2.12
CA GLY A 33 -8.65 10.42 2.97
C GLY A 33 -7.52 9.65 2.29
N THR A 34 -7.59 9.46 0.97
CA THR A 34 -6.50 8.87 0.19
C THR A 34 -5.23 9.73 0.23
N ALA A 35 -5.35 11.04 0.04
CA ALA A 35 -4.22 11.96 0.13
C ALA A 35 -3.58 11.95 1.53
N ASP A 36 -4.40 11.92 2.58
CA ASP A 36 -3.93 11.83 3.97
C ASP A 36 -3.19 10.52 4.25
N LEU A 37 -3.66 9.39 3.72
CA LEU A 37 -2.98 8.10 3.84
C LEU A 37 -1.65 8.09 3.09
N ILE A 38 -1.60 8.70 1.90
CA ILE A 38 -0.35 8.88 1.15
C ILE A 38 0.63 9.74 1.95
N ALA A 39 0.18 10.85 2.52
CA ALA A 39 1.04 11.72 3.34
C ALA A 39 1.57 11.00 4.60
N GLN A 40 0.75 10.14 5.22
CA GLN A 40 1.21 9.28 6.33
C GLN A 40 2.25 8.26 5.87
N ALA A 41 2.01 7.59 4.74
CA ALA A 41 2.93 6.61 4.17
C ALA A 41 4.30 7.20 3.79
N VAL A 42 4.32 8.40 3.21
CA VAL A 42 5.56 9.12 2.86
C VAL A 42 6.37 9.48 4.10
N ARG A 43 5.70 9.83 5.21
CA ARG A 43 6.36 10.16 6.47
C ARG A 43 6.82 8.92 7.24
N HIS A 44 6.25 7.75 6.97
CA HIS A 44 6.59 6.53 7.67
C HIS A 44 7.98 6.00 7.23
N PRO A 45 8.91 5.71 8.16
CA PRO A 45 10.22 5.21 7.80
C PRO A 45 10.15 3.80 7.18
N GLY A 46 10.61 3.66 5.94
CA GLY A 46 10.72 2.38 5.25
C GLY A 46 9.87 2.30 3.99
N PHE A 47 9.66 1.08 3.49
CA PHE A 47 8.79 0.84 2.35
C PHE A 47 7.33 0.84 2.81
N SER A 48 6.53 1.69 2.19
CA SER A 48 5.10 1.85 2.46
C SER A 48 4.28 1.36 1.26
N PHE A 49 3.27 0.53 1.52
CA PHE A 49 2.36 0.00 0.52
C PHE A 49 0.94 0.51 0.77
N ILE A 50 0.30 1.06 -0.26
CA ILE A 50 -1.11 1.48 -0.20
C ILE A 50 -1.87 0.78 -1.32
N GLU A 51 -2.89 0.00 -0.95
CA GLU A 51 -3.88 -0.51 -1.90
C GLU A 51 -4.97 0.53 -2.11
N VAL A 52 -5.17 1.01 -3.34
CA VAL A 52 -6.26 1.94 -3.67
C VAL A 52 -7.35 1.20 -4.42
N LEU A 53 -8.52 1.05 -3.80
CA LEU A 53 -9.70 0.50 -4.45
C LEU A 53 -10.21 1.51 -5.50
N SER A 54 -10.08 1.15 -6.79
CA SER A 54 -10.48 2.01 -7.91
C SER A 54 -11.43 1.25 -8.85
N PRO A 55 -12.73 1.63 -8.91
CA PRO A 55 -13.70 0.90 -9.70
C PRO A 55 -13.51 1.16 -11.21
N CYS A 56 -13.44 0.10 -12.00
CA CYS A 56 -13.41 0.16 -13.46
C CYS A 56 -14.83 0.04 -14.04
N VAL A 57 -15.58 1.14 -14.01
CA VAL A 57 -17.03 1.14 -14.33
C VAL A 57 -17.37 0.70 -15.75
N THR A 58 -16.42 0.80 -16.70
CA THR A 58 -16.62 0.40 -18.11
C THR A 58 -16.68 -1.11 -18.27
N PHE A 59 -15.78 -1.85 -17.63
CA PHE A 59 -15.67 -3.30 -17.78
C PHE A 59 -16.28 -4.07 -16.61
N ARG A 60 -16.41 -3.43 -15.44
CA ARG A 60 -16.89 -4.00 -14.18
C ARG A 60 -17.87 -3.03 -13.50
N PRO A 61 -19.06 -2.79 -14.09
CA PRO A 61 -20.02 -1.79 -13.59
C PRO A 61 -20.47 -2.04 -12.14
N GLU A 62 -20.46 -3.29 -11.70
CA GLU A 62 -20.78 -3.67 -10.31
C GLU A 62 -19.80 -3.10 -9.28
N GLN A 63 -18.55 -2.79 -9.66
CA GLN A 63 -17.58 -2.17 -8.76
C GLN A 63 -18.00 -0.76 -8.31
N ARG A 64 -18.98 -0.13 -8.97
CA ARG A 64 -19.53 1.16 -8.53
C ARG A 64 -20.09 1.11 -7.10
N SER A 65 -20.55 -0.06 -6.63
CA SER A 65 -21.06 -0.22 -5.26
C SER A 65 -19.97 -0.23 -4.19
N TRP A 66 -18.69 -0.31 -4.55
CA TRP A 66 -17.58 -0.33 -3.59
C TRP A 66 -17.59 0.90 -2.68
N LYS A 67 -18.04 2.06 -3.18
CA LYS A 67 -18.18 3.28 -2.39
C LYS A 67 -19.09 3.13 -1.17
N ASP A 68 -20.05 2.20 -1.22
CA ASP A 68 -21.01 1.92 -0.15
C ASP A 68 -20.57 0.73 0.72
N MET A 69 -19.55 -0.02 0.30
CA MET A 69 -18.99 -1.17 1.01
C MET A 69 -17.76 -0.81 1.85
N VAL A 70 -16.98 0.18 1.40
CA VAL A 70 -15.80 0.65 2.14
C VAL A 70 -16.18 1.20 3.50
N HIS A 71 -15.40 0.85 4.52
CA HIS A 71 -15.61 1.28 5.89
C HIS A 71 -14.27 1.45 6.62
N PRO A 72 -14.19 2.31 7.65
CA PRO A 72 -13.00 2.40 8.47
C PRO A 72 -12.70 1.04 9.13
N ALA A 73 -11.42 0.66 9.16
CA ALA A 73 -11.02 -0.53 9.88
C ALA A 73 -11.55 -0.50 11.34
N PRO A 74 -12.23 -1.55 11.81
CA PRO A 74 -12.91 -1.54 13.12
C PRO A 74 -11.93 -1.60 14.30
N VAL A 75 -10.63 -1.67 14.02
CA VAL A 75 -9.56 -1.79 14.99
C VAL A 75 -8.44 -0.81 14.65
N ALA A 76 -7.77 -0.30 15.67
CA ALA A 76 -6.61 0.54 15.50
C ALA A 76 -5.45 -0.20 14.78
N PRO A 77 -4.56 0.52 14.10
CA PRO A 77 -3.37 -0.04 13.48
C PRO A 77 -2.53 -0.84 14.47
N THR A 78 -1.79 -1.83 13.98
CA THR A 78 -0.87 -2.65 14.78
C THR A 78 0.54 -2.56 14.20
N ASP A 79 1.54 -2.67 15.07
CA ASP A 79 2.96 -2.80 14.73
C ASP A 79 3.45 -4.27 14.78
N ASP A 80 2.66 -5.15 15.42
CA ASP A 80 2.84 -6.60 15.42
C ASP A 80 2.51 -7.24 14.05
N PRO A 81 3.49 -7.79 13.32
CA PRO A 81 3.27 -8.37 12.00
C PRO A 81 2.45 -9.67 12.02
N ALA A 82 2.48 -10.45 13.11
CA ALA A 82 1.67 -11.67 13.20
C ALA A 82 0.18 -11.30 13.34
N ARG A 83 -0.11 -10.28 14.14
CA ARG A 83 -1.46 -9.73 14.26
C ARG A 83 -1.95 -9.09 12.97
N ALA A 84 -1.09 -8.34 12.28
CA ALA A 84 -1.40 -7.78 10.98
C ALA A 84 -1.73 -8.90 9.97
N ALA A 85 -0.91 -9.95 9.89
CA ALA A 85 -1.13 -11.07 8.98
C ALA A 85 -2.51 -11.71 9.21
N ARG A 86 -2.88 -12.00 10.47
CA ARG A 86 -4.20 -12.54 10.78
C ARG A 86 -5.32 -11.61 10.34
N ARG A 87 -5.23 -10.31 10.66
CA ARG A 87 -6.26 -9.31 10.30
C ARG A 87 -6.42 -9.18 8.79
N LEU A 88 -5.32 -9.11 8.05
CA LEU A 88 -5.32 -8.99 6.58
C LEU A 88 -5.82 -10.25 5.88
N MET A 89 -5.59 -11.44 6.45
CA MET A 89 -6.07 -12.70 5.89
C MET A 89 -7.57 -12.93 6.13
N THR A 90 -8.16 -12.32 7.15
CA THR A 90 -9.59 -12.41 7.47
C THR A 90 -10.35 -11.13 7.11
N ASP A 91 -9.70 -10.23 6.39
CA ASP A 91 -10.24 -8.96 5.92
C ASP A 91 -11.31 -9.20 4.85
N ASP A 92 -12.34 -8.36 4.84
CA ASP A 92 -13.44 -8.42 3.87
C ASP A 92 -13.12 -7.73 2.53
N GLY A 93 -11.92 -7.16 2.38
CA GLY A 93 -11.48 -6.41 1.22
C GLY A 93 -11.83 -4.93 1.24
N PHE A 94 -12.57 -4.45 2.24
CA PHE A 94 -13.17 -3.11 2.23
C PHE A 94 -12.80 -2.23 3.44
N ASN A 95 -12.06 -2.77 4.43
CA ASN A 95 -11.47 -1.95 5.48
C ASN A 95 -10.49 -0.93 4.89
N ILE A 96 -10.74 0.37 5.11
CA ILE A 96 -9.86 1.48 4.74
C ILE A 96 -9.15 2.06 5.98
N GLY A 97 -8.01 2.70 5.75
CA GLY A 97 -7.15 3.27 6.78
C GLY A 97 -5.80 2.57 6.88
N VAL A 98 -5.04 2.92 7.93
CA VAL A 98 -3.76 2.26 8.23
C VAL A 98 -4.04 0.91 8.90
N LEU A 99 -3.55 -0.17 8.29
CA LEU A 99 -3.81 -1.53 8.75
C LEU A 99 -2.58 -2.13 9.46
N PHE A 100 -1.39 -1.66 9.09
CA PHE A 100 -0.12 -2.00 9.73
C PHE A 100 0.84 -0.81 9.70
N ALA A 101 1.50 -0.56 10.82
CA ALA A 101 2.55 0.44 10.95
C ALA A 101 3.65 -0.12 11.86
N GLY A 102 4.61 -0.80 11.24
CA GLY A 102 5.75 -1.40 11.92
C GLY A 102 6.87 -0.40 12.19
N HIS A 103 7.98 -0.94 12.70
CA HIS A 103 9.15 -0.16 13.10
C HIS A 103 10.47 -0.84 12.68
N ARG A 104 10.45 -1.69 11.64
CA ARG A 104 11.71 -2.32 11.18
C ARG A 104 12.66 -1.23 10.69
N LYS A 105 13.96 -1.41 10.92
CA LYS A 105 14.98 -0.46 10.44
C LYS A 105 14.92 -0.41 8.90
N PRO A 106 14.64 0.77 8.29
CA PRO A 106 14.64 0.90 6.84
C PRO A 106 16.02 0.60 6.25
N TYR A 107 16.05 -0.03 5.08
CA TYR A 107 17.26 -0.04 4.28
C TYR A 107 17.62 1.39 3.91
N GLN A 108 18.87 1.77 4.16
CA GLN A 108 19.44 3.04 3.75
C GLN A 108 20.64 2.69 2.88
N PRO A 109 20.62 3.03 1.57
CA PRO A 109 21.80 2.83 0.74
C PRO A 109 22.94 3.68 1.31
N VAL A 110 24.17 3.16 1.18
CA VAL A 110 25.36 3.94 1.51
C VAL A 110 25.36 5.16 0.58
N LYS A 111 25.10 6.35 1.12
CA LYS A 111 25.24 7.59 0.36
C LYS A 111 26.73 7.76 0.08
N SER A 112 27.10 7.92 -1.20
CA SER A 112 28.42 8.41 -1.55
C SER A 112 28.66 9.70 -0.77
N ALA A 113 29.74 9.75 0.02
CA ALA A 113 30.09 10.92 0.80
C ALA A 113 30.47 12.13 -0.07
N THR A 114 30.79 11.88 -1.34
CA THR A 114 31.18 12.90 -2.31
C THR A 114 29.94 13.45 -3.02
N PRO A 115 29.61 14.73 -2.88
CA PRO A 115 28.59 15.39 -3.69
C PRO A 115 28.96 15.25 -5.16
N ARG A 116 28.05 14.71 -5.97
CA ARG A 116 28.22 14.61 -7.43
C ARG A 116 27.51 15.79 -8.09
N SER A 117 28.18 16.42 -9.03
CA SER A 117 27.60 17.42 -9.93
C SER A 117 26.61 16.77 -10.90
N VAL A 118 25.70 17.58 -11.45
CA VAL A 118 24.74 17.12 -12.47
C VAL A 118 25.47 16.56 -13.68
N ALA A 119 26.56 17.20 -14.12
CA ALA A 119 27.37 16.74 -15.24
C ALA A 119 27.99 15.34 -15.01
N GLU A 120 28.44 15.05 -13.77
CA GLU A 120 28.96 13.71 -13.41
C GLU A 120 27.88 12.63 -13.35
N LEU A 121 26.61 13.01 -13.15
CA LEU A 121 25.49 12.08 -13.25
C LEU A 121 25.12 11.85 -14.73
N GLU A 122 25.05 12.92 -15.53
CA GLU A 122 24.77 12.84 -16.97
C GLU A 122 25.77 11.95 -17.71
N ALA A 123 27.05 12.02 -17.36
CA ALA A 123 28.10 11.20 -17.96
C ALA A 123 27.92 9.68 -17.76
N GLU A 124 27.20 9.23 -16.72
CA GLU A 124 26.94 7.79 -16.49
C GLU A 124 25.90 7.21 -17.47
N PHE A 125 25.11 8.06 -18.12
CA PHE A 125 24.05 7.67 -19.04
C PHE A 125 24.46 7.80 -20.52
N VAL A 126 25.69 8.22 -20.79
CA VAL A 126 26.24 8.26 -22.16
C VAL A 126 26.78 6.86 -22.49
N LEU A 127 26.07 6.15 -23.37
CA LEU A 127 26.48 4.86 -23.97
C LEU A 127 27.65 5.02 -24.93
#